data_AF-A0A8J4Q7J4-F1
#
_entry.id   AF-A0A8J4Q7J4-F1
#
_cell.length_a   1.000
_cell.length_b   1.000
_cell.length_c   1.000
_cell.angle_alpha   90.00
_cell.angle_beta   90.00
_cell.angle_gamma   90.00
#
_symmetry.space_group_name_H-M   'P 1'
#
loop_
_entity.id
_entity.type
_entity.pdbx_description
1 polymer ?
#
loop_
_entity_poly.entity_id
_entity_poly.type
_entity_poly.pdbx_seq_one_letter_code
_entity_poly.pdbx_strand_id
1 'polypeptide(L)'
;MITNVRYRNLFDMMVDAVVSAMVVANYENIPAVVGETGWPSSGANASEVEANPAYTEMYLKNLVEDLRSGTSTPLRKEGVAEVYIYELFDKEVKQRNDQN
;
A
#
# COMPACT_ATOMS: atom_id res chain seq x y z
N MET A 1 17.38 18.82 11.87
CA MET A 1 15.93 18.88 12.14
C MET A 1 15.46 17.45 12.29
N ILE A 2 15.27 16.97 13.52
CA ILE A 2 14.72 15.64 13.77
C ILE A 2 13.23 15.87 13.94
N THR A 3 12.45 15.61 12.90
CA THR A 3 10.99 15.58 13.03
C THR A 3 10.67 14.41 13.98
N ASN A 4 9.94 14.66 15.07
CA ASN A 4 9.54 13.62 16.03
C ASN A 4 8.41 12.74 15.45
N VAL A 5 8.61 12.27 14.22
CA VAL A 5 7.65 11.50 13.44
C VAL A 5 8.07 10.04 13.54
N ARG A 6 7.16 9.20 14.01
CA ARG A 6 7.40 7.77 14.16
C ARG A 6 6.35 7.01 13.38
N TYR A 7 6.80 6.35 12.32
CA TYR A 7 5.98 5.40 11.56
C TYR A 7 6.02 4.03 12.23
N ARG A 8 4.87 3.34 12.26
CA ARG A 8 4.75 1.97 12.78
C ARG A 8 4.57 0.94 11.67
N ASN A 9 4.24 1.38 10.47
CA ASN A 9 4.10 0.57 9.27
C ASN A 9 4.71 1.34 8.07
N LEU A 10 5.00 0.63 6.98
CA LEU A 10 5.57 1.22 5.78
C LEU A 10 4.53 1.98 4.95
N PHE A 11 3.26 1.58 5.03
CA PHE A 11 2.15 2.18 4.29
C PHE A 11 2.02 3.67 4.60
N ASP A 12 1.96 4.04 5.88
CA ASP A 12 1.88 5.43 6.34
C ASP A 12 3.09 6.24 5.91
N MET A 13 4.29 5.64 5.97
CA MET A 13 5.52 6.30 5.56
C MET A 13 5.52 6.63 4.07
N MET A 14 5.01 5.71 3.23
CA MET A 14 4.92 5.92 1.79
C MET A 14 3.86 6.97 1.44
N VAL A 15 2.70 6.95 2.10
CA VAL A 15 1.67 7.97 1.94
C VAL A 15 2.21 9.35 2.34
N ASP A 16 2.87 9.45 3.49
CA ASP A 16 3.41 10.72 3.98
C ASP A 16 4.58 11.24 3.15
N ALA A 17 5.33 10.38 2.47
CA ALA A 17 6.33 10.79 1.49
C ALA A 17 5.67 11.54 0.31
N VAL A 18 4.55 11.03 -0.20
CA VAL A 18 3.78 11.69 -1.28
C VAL A 18 3.13 12.98 -0.78
N VAL A 19 2.50 12.96 0.41
CA VAL A 19 1.91 14.16 1.03
C VAL A 19 2.97 15.25 1.22
N SER A 20 4.17 14.89 1.68
CA SER A 20 5.29 15.84 1.83
C SER A 20 5.69 16.47 0.49
N ALA A 21 5.73 15.68 -0.58
CA ALA A 21 6.00 16.20 -1.92
C ALA A 21 4.90 17.15 -2.41
N MET A 22 3.63 16.84 -2.12
CA MET A 22 2.50 17.71 -2.44
C MET A 22 2.59 19.06 -1.72
N VAL A 23 3.00 19.07 -0.45
CA VAL A 23 3.22 20.31 0.31
C VAL A 23 4.29 21.17 -0.35
N VAL A 24 5.45 20.58 -0.70
CA VAL A 24 6.53 21.28 -1.40
C VAL A 24 6.08 21.82 -2.76
N ALA A 25 5.20 21.11 -3.44
CA ALA A 25 4.60 21.52 -4.72
C ALA A 25 3.39 22.47 -4.56
N ASN A 26 3.04 22.89 -3.33
CA ASN A 26 1.93 23.80 -3.03
C ASN A 26 0.53 23.22 -3.37
N TYR A 27 0.36 21.91 -3.19
CA TYR A 27 -0.86 21.13 -3.41
C TYR A 27 -1.38 20.44 -2.14
N GLU A 28 -1.05 20.95 -0.96
CA GLU A 28 -1.37 20.33 0.33
C GLU A 28 -2.87 20.08 0.58
N ASN A 29 -3.74 20.87 -0.04
CA ASN A 29 -5.20 20.76 0.12
C ASN A 29 -5.86 19.72 -0.79
N ILE A 30 -5.10 19.03 -1.65
CA ILE A 30 -5.65 17.99 -2.52
C ILE A 30 -5.75 16.66 -1.73
N PRO A 31 -6.93 16.02 -1.66
CA PRO A 31 -7.07 14.70 -1.06
C PRO A 31 -6.20 13.65 -1.77
N ALA A 32 -5.50 12.82 -1.01
CA ALA A 32 -4.71 11.72 -1.56
C ALA A 32 -5.54 10.44 -1.59
N VAL A 33 -5.47 9.70 -2.70
CA VAL A 33 -6.10 8.39 -2.88
C VAL A 33 -4.99 7.39 -3.20
N VAL A 34 -4.99 6.24 -2.51
CA VAL A 34 -4.09 5.12 -2.83
C VAL A 34 -4.77 4.26 -3.89
N GLY A 35 -4.36 4.45 -5.14
CA GLY A 35 -5.00 3.78 -6.29
C GLY A 35 -4.78 2.27 -6.34
N GLU A 36 -3.68 1.77 -5.78
CA GLU A 36 -3.37 0.34 -5.73
C GLU A 36 -2.49 0.03 -4.52
N THR A 37 -2.83 -1.01 -3.78
CA THR A 37 -1.97 -1.55 -2.71
C THR A 37 -2.30 -3.02 -2.45
N GLY A 38 -1.30 -3.85 -2.16
CA GLY A 38 -1.52 -5.28 -1.97
C GLY A 38 -0.24 -6.02 -1.61
N TRP A 39 -0.38 -7.33 -1.39
CA TRP A 39 0.74 -8.23 -1.16
C TRP A 39 0.47 -9.56 -1.89
N PRO A 40 1.46 -10.12 -2.60
CA PRO A 40 1.26 -11.33 -3.40
C PRO A 40 1.11 -12.59 -2.55
N SER A 41 0.14 -13.43 -2.89
CA SER A 41 -0.13 -14.72 -2.23
C SER A 41 0.75 -15.87 -2.72
N SER A 42 1.42 -15.69 -3.87
CA SER A 42 2.40 -16.61 -4.44
C SER A 42 3.48 -15.84 -5.20
N GLY A 43 4.73 -16.28 -5.08
CA GLY A 43 5.84 -15.76 -5.88
C GLY A 43 5.91 -16.36 -7.29
N ALA A 44 6.62 -15.69 -8.18
CA ALA A 44 6.90 -16.19 -9.53
C ALA A 44 7.98 -17.28 -9.56
N ASN A 45 8.79 -17.38 -8.52
CA ASN A 45 9.88 -18.34 -8.38
C ASN A 45 10.15 -18.66 -6.89
N ALA A 46 10.94 -19.70 -6.62
CA ALA A 46 11.20 -20.18 -5.26
C ALA A 46 12.00 -19.22 -4.35
N SER A 47 12.56 -18.14 -4.90
CA SER A 47 13.29 -17.15 -4.10
C SER A 47 12.37 -16.09 -3.48
N GLU A 48 11.14 -15.95 -3.98
CA GLU A 48 10.12 -15.02 -3.48
C GLU A 48 9.33 -15.63 -2.31
N VAL A 49 10.04 -16.05 -1.26
CA VAL A 49 9.45 -16.74 -0.09
C VAL A 49 8.44 -15.87 0.68
N GLU A 50 8.57 -14.55 0.58
CA GLU A 50 7.68 -13.57 1.21
C GLU A 50 6.35 -13.38 0.46
N ALA A 51 6.27 -13.87 -0.78
CA ALA A 51 5.04 -13.89 -1.56
C ALA A 51 4.26 -15.17 -1.23
N ASN A 52 3.61 -15.17 -0.07
CA ASN A 52 2.87 -16.32 0.44
C ASN A 52 1.51 -15.91 1.05
N PRO A 53 0.58 -16.87 1.24
CA PRO A 53 -0.77 -16.56 1.72
C PRO A 53 -0.80 -15.98 3.14
N ALA A 54 0.12 -16.39 4.02
CA ALA A 54 0.16 -15.93 5.39
C ALA A 54 0.51 -14.43 5.48
N TYR A 55 1.50 -13.97 4.70
CA TYR A 55 1.85 -12.55 4.66
C TYR A 55 0.84 -11.71 3.90
N THR A 56 0.17 -12.28 2.89
CA THR A 56 -0.95 -11.62 2.22
C THR A 56 -2.10 -11.37 3.18
N GLU A 57 -2.51 -12.39 3.93
CA GLU A 57 -3.57 -12.26 4.93
C GLU A 57 -3.20 -11.26 6.02
N MET A 58 -1.95 -11.32 6.52
CA MET A 58 -1.44 -10.39 7.52
C MET A 58 -1.47 -8.94 7.01
N TYR A 59 -1.00 -8.70 5.78
CA TYR A 59 -1.00 -7.38 5.17
C TYR A 59 -2.42 -6.82 5.02
N LEU A 60 -3.33 -7.58 4.42
CA LEU A 60 -4.69 -7.13 4.14
C LEU A 60 -5.50 -6.92 5.42
N LYS A 61 -5.41 -7.83 6.40
CA LYS A 61 -6.11 -7.66 7.68
C LYS A 61 -5.64 -6.42 8.42
N ASN A 62 -4.33 -6.27 8.60
CA ASN A 62 -3.78 -5.13 9.32
C ASN A 62 -4.09 -3.82 8.59
N LEU A 63 -4.02 -3.78 7.26
CA LEU A 63 -4.40 -2.60 6.48
C LEU A 63 -5.87 -2.22 6.71
N VAL A 64 -6.79 -3.18 6.61
CA VAL A 64 -8.22 -2.92 6.81
C VAL A 64 -8.52 -2.49 8.25
N GLU A 65 -7.88 -3.12 9.24
CA GLU A 65 -8.02 -2.74 10.65
C GLU A 65 -7.51 -1.33 10.92
N ASP A 66 -6.34 -0.98 10.37
CA ASP A 66 -5.73 0.34 10.51
C ASP A 66 -6.62 1.43 9.88
N LEU A 67 -7.07 1.24 8.65
CA LEU A 67 -7.98 2.15 7.96
C LEU A 67 -9.33 2.30 8.69
N ARG A 68 -9.87 1.22 9.28
CA ARG A 68 -11.13 1.26 10.05
C ARG A 68 -10.99 1.92 11.41
N SER A 69 -9.81 1.85 12.01
CA SER A 69 -9.54 2.49 13.30
C SER A 69 -9.58 4.01 13.23
N GLY A 70 -9.62 4.58 12.01
CA GLY A 70 -9.53 6.02 11.78
C GLY A 70 -8.13 6.55 12.07
N THR A 71 -7.13 5.67 12.11
CA THR A 71 -5.74 6.04 12.30
C THR A 71 -5.29 6.78 11.04
N SER A 72 -4.78 7.98 11.26
CA SER A 72 -4.20 8.82 10.24
C SER A 72 -2.72 8.54 10.08
N THR A 73 -2.16 8.95 8.95
CA THR A 73 -0.72 9.00 8.82
C THR A 73 -0.16 10.10 9.74
N PRO A 74 1.07 9.96 10.25
CA PRO A 74 1.69 10.95 11.13
C PRO A 74 1.67 12.40 10.62
N LEU A 75 1.76 12.64 9.30
CA LEU A 75 1.72 13.97 8.71
C LEU A 75 0.33 14.40 8.24
N ARG A 76 -0.65 13.49 8.13
CA ARG A 76 -2.01 13.81 7.67
C ARG A 76 -3.07 13.21 8.57
N LYS A 77 -3.55 14.01 9.54
CA LYS A 77 -4.58 13.63 10.51
C LYS A 77 -5.93 13.21 9.90
N GLU A 78 -6.20 13.66 8.68
CA GLU A 78 -7.39 13.29 7.91
C GLU A 78 -7.24 11.93 7.22
N GLY A 79 -6.02 11.38 7.16
CA GLY A 79 -5.70 10.15 6.44
C GLY A 79 -5.73 10.33 4.92
N VAL A 80 -5.74 9.19 4.23
CA VAL A 80 -6.05 9.10 2.80
C VAL A 80 -7.56 9.04 2.60
N ALA A 81 -8.05 9.63 1.52
CA ALA A 81 -9.49 9.66 1.23
C ALA A 81 -10.04 8.27 0.91
N GLU A 82 -9.32 7.51 0.08
CA GLU A 82 -9.69 6.16 -0.34
C GLU A 82 -8.44 5.31 -0.57
N VAL A 83 -8.61 3.99 -0.41
CA VAL A 83 -7.58 2.99 -0.67
C VAL A 83 -8.20 1.84 -1.45
N TYR A 84 -7.56 1.48 -2.55
CA TYR A 84 -7.99 0.39 -3.42
C TYR A 84 -7.02 -0.79 -3.29
N ILE A 85 -7.56 -1.94 -2.86
CA ILE A 85 -6.79 -3.17 -2.75
C ILE A 85 -6.60 -3.74 -4.15
N TYR A 86 -5.33 -3.89 -4.53
CA TYR A 86 -4.92 -4.59 -5.73
C TYR A 86 -4.59 -6.04 -5.36
N GLU A 87 -5.26 -7.05 -5.92
CA GLU A 87 -6.37 -7.03 -6.87
C GLU A 87 -7.52 -7.93 -6.40
N LEU A 88 -8.68 -7.83 -7.05
CA LEU A 88 -9.86 -8.63 -6.68
C LEU A 88 -9.73 -10.11 -7.07
N PHE A 89 -9.03 -10.39 -8.18
CA PHE A 89 -8.85 -11.73 -8.73
C PHE A 89 -7.41 -11.89 -9.20
N ASP A 90 -6.84 -13.07 -8.99
CA ASP A 90 -5.53 -13.41 -9.53
C ASP A 90 -5.52 -13.25 -11.05
N LYS A 91 -4.53 -12.54 -11.58
CA LYS A 91 -4.30 -12.48 -13.02
C LYS A 91 -3.84 -13.85 -13.54
N GLU A 92 -4.73 -14.50 -14.29
CA GLU A 92 -4.39 -15.66 -15.13
C GLU A 92 -3.24 -15.29 -16.09
N VAL A 93 -2.05 -15.83 -15.82
CA VAL A 93 -0.94 -15.76 -16.77
C VAL A 93 -1.26 -16.74 -17.90
N LYS A 94 -1.85 -16.23 -18.99
CA LYS A 94 -1.84 -16.98 -20.26
C LYS A 94 -0.37 -17.22 -20.62
N GLN A 95 0.10 -18.45 -20.42
CA GLN A 95 1.33 -18.90 -21.06
C GLN A 95 1.09 -18.77 -22.56
N ARG A 96 1.75 -17.79 -23.17
CA ARG A 96 1.81 -17.66 -24.62
C ARG A 96 2.61 -18.87 -25.13
N ASN A 97 1.89 -19.93 -25.47
CA ASN A 97 2.43 -21.06 -26.22
C ASN A 97 2.71 -20.58 -27.65
N ASP A 98 3.78 -19.81 -27.84
CA ASP A 98 4.36 -19.52 -29.15
C ASP A 98 5.20 -20.72 -29.60
N GLN A 99 4.56 -21.88 -29.72
CA GLN A 99 5.03 -23.01 -30.51
C GLN A 99 3.92 -23.35 -31.50
N ASN A 100 3.94 -22.67 -32.65
CA ASN A 100 3.48 -23.16 -33.96
C ASN A 100 3.88 -22.15 -35.04
#